data_AF-A0A2H9MK78-F1
#
_entry.id   AF-A0A2H9MK78-F1
#
_cell.length_a   1.000
_cell.length_b   1.000
_cell.length_c   1.000
_cell.angle_alpha   90.00
_cell.angle_beta   90.00
_cell.angle_gamma   90.00
#
_symmetry.space_group_name_H-M   'P 1'
#
loop_
_entity.id
_entity.type
_entity.pdbx_description
1 polymer ?
#
loop_
_entity_poly.entity_id
_entity_poly.type
_entity_poly.pdbx_seq_one_letter_code
_entity_poly.pdbx_strand_id
1 'polypeptide(L)'
;TGIMVDEEKIPIKEGVKSACEMLGIDPLEIGNEGKVVIGVVREKSEEILKVLRKTEGGKNAEIIGEAIKNVNGVVLKTVVGGRRIIETPIGDPVPRIC
;
A
#
# COMPACT_ATOMS: atom_id res chain seq x y z
N THR A 1 -9.00 -14.37 8.37
CA THR A 1 -7.94 -14.14 7.36
C THR A 1 -7.64 -12.67 7.37
N GLY A 2 -6.37 -12.31 7.46
CA GLY A 2 -5.91 -10.92 7.46
C GLY A 2 -4.97 -10.67 6.30
N ILE A 3 -4.43 -9.47 6.21
CA ILE A 3 -3.49 -9.07 5.15
C ILE A 3 -2.15 -8.69 5.80
N MET A 4 -1.07 -9.29 5.32
CA MET A 4 0.31 -8.88 5.64
C MET A 4 0.83 -8.02 4.51
N VAL A 5 1.22 -6.79 4.81
CA VAL A 5 1.79 -5.82 3.86
C VAL A 5 3.27 -5.64 4.19
N ASP A 6 4.13 -5.57 3.19
CA ASP A 6 5.55 -5.26 3.33
C ASP A 6 5.77 -3.77 2.99
N GLU A 7 6.14 -2.97 3.99
CA GLU A 7 6.33 -1.52 3.86
C GLU A 7 7.36 -1.16 2.80
N GLU A 8 8.44 -1.96 2.70
CA GLU A 8 9.53 -1.71 1.75
C GLU A 8 9.06 -1.83 0.30
N LYS A 9 8.00 -2.60 0.06
CA LYS A 9 7.45 -2.84 -1.28
C LYS A 9 6.41 -1.82 -1.71
N ILE A 10 5.96 -0.93 -0.82
CA ILE A 10 4.93 0.05 -1.18
C ILE A 10 5.58 1.13 -2.06
N PRO A 11 5.16 1.30 -3.33
CA PRO A 11 5.78 2.26 -4.23
C PRO A 11 5.36 3.69 -3.87
N ILE A 12 6.19 4.36 -3.09
CA ILE A 12 6.02 5.76 -2.69
C ILE A 12 7.11 6.59 -3.37
N LYS A 13 6.72 7.65 -4.10
CA LYS A 13 7.69 8.57 -4.71
C LYS A 13 8.45 9.30 -3.60
N GLU A 14 9.76 9.51 -3.79
CA GLU A 14 10.62 10.17 -2.80
C GLU A 14 10.06 11.53 -2.35
N GLY A 15 9.65 12.38 -3.28
CA GLY A 15 9.04 13.67 -2.94
C GLY A 15 7.73 13.58 -2.14
N VAL A 16 6.95 12.52 -2.31
CA VAL A 16 5.75 12.26 -1.49
C VAL A 16 6.16 11.83 -0.09
N LYS A 17 7.16 10.94 0.02
CA LYS A 17 7.68 10.49 1.31
C LYS A 17 8.22 11.67 2.12
N SER A 18 9.07 12.51 1.52
CA SER A 18 9.62 13.70 2.18
C SER A 18 8.53 14.69 2.59
N ALA A 19 7.52 14.93 1.74
CA ALA A 19 6.41 15.81 2.10
C ALA A 19 5.59 15.26 3.28
N CYS A 20 5.29 13.95 3.29
CA CYS A 20 4.57 13.28 4.37
C CYS A 20 5.36 13.36 5.69
N GLU A 21 6.67 13.12 5.65
CA GLU A 21 7.56 13.25 6.82
C GLU A 21 7.56 14.67 7.38
N MET A 22 7.65 15.69 6.52
CA MET A 22 7.62 17.11 6.93
C MET A 22 6.28 17.51 7.56
N LEU A 23 5.18 16.96 7.06
CA LEU A 23 3.82 17.27 7.52
C LEU A 23 3.37 16.40 8.70
N GLY A 24 4.12 15.36 9.05
CA GLY A 24 3.75 14.40 10.09
C GLY A 24 2.53 13.55 9.72
N ILE A 25 2.35 13.25 8.43
CA ILE A 25 1.21 12.49 7.91
C ILE A 25 1.70 11.12 7.41
N ASP A 26 0.92 10.07 7.65
CA ASP A 26 1.20 8.75 7.07
C ASP A 26 0.70 8.72 5.60
N PRO A 27 1.55 8.40 4.61
CA PRO A 27 1.14 8.32 3.21
C PRO A 27 0.05 7.27 2.93
N LEU A 28 -0.15 6.29 3.82
CA LEU A 28 -1.20 5.29 3.70
C LEU A 28 -2.59 5.80 4.13
N GLU A 29 -2.68 6.97 4.75
CA GLU A 29 -3.92 7.58 5.22
C GLU A 29 -4.50 8.62 4.23
N ILE A 30 -3.78 8.92 3.14
CA ILE A 30 -4.15 9.96 2.17
C ILE A 30 -4.86 9.34 0.97
N GLY A 31 -5.92 10.01 0.49
CA GLY A 31 -6.64 9.69 -0.74
C GLY A 31 -5.75 9.55 -1.98
N ASN A 32 -6.10 8.60 -2.86
CA ASN A 32 -5.46 8.40 -4.15
C ASN A 32 -6.53 8.44 -5.28
N GLU A 33 -6.36 9.29 -6.29
CA GLU A 33 -7.34 9.45 -7.39
C GLU A 33 -7.04 8.63 -8.66
N GLY A 34 -5.95 7.85 -8.67
CA GLY A 34 -5.48 7.13 -9.86
C GLY A 34 -4.84 5.78 -9.55
N LYS A 35 -5.25 5.14 -8.46
CA LYS A 35 -4.69 3.87 -7.98
C LYS A 35 -5.79 2.85 -7.73
N VAL A 36 -5.40 1.59 -7.77
CA VAL A 36 -6.27 0.46 -7.43
C VAL A 36 -5.51 -0.53 -6.55
N VAL A 37 -6.20 -1.10 -5.56
CA VAL A 37 -5.72 -2.24 -4.77
C VAL A 37 -6.41 -3.49 -5.30
N ILE A 38 -5.64 -4.52 -5.66
CA ILE A 38 -6.16 -5.73 -6.32
C ILE A 38 -5.77 -6.96 -5.50
N GLY A 39 -6.76 -7.74 -5.07
CA GLY A 39 -6.55 -9.09 -4.55
C GLY A 39 -6.56 -10.11 -5.69
N VAL A 40 -5.56 -11.00 -5.73
CA VAL A 40 -5.41 -12.01 -6.78
C VAL A 40 -5.07 -13.37 -6.18
N VAL A 41 -5.33 -14.45 -6.94
CA VAL A 41 -4.84 -15.78 -6.58
C VAL A 41 -3.32 -15.81 -6.69
N ARG A 42 -2.66 -16.49 -5.75
CA ARG A 42 -1.19 -16.47 -5.58
C ARG A 42 -0.46 -16.88 -6.86
N GLU A 43 -1.00 -17.87 -7.57
CA GLU A 43 -0.41 -18.45 -8.78
C GLU A 43 -0.45 -17.49 -9.97
N LYS A 44 -1.26 -16.44 -9.91
CA LYS A 44 -1.45 -15.44 -10.97
C LYS A 44 -0.81 -14.10 -10.65
N SER A 45 -0.27 -13.89 -9.44
CA SER A 45 0.22 -12.57 -9.01
C SER A 45 1.28 -12.00 -9.95
N GLU A 46 2.30 -12.79 -10.30
CA GLU A 46 3.39 -12.39 -11.17
C GLU A 46 2.95 -12.12 -12.61
N GLU A 47 2.04 -12.94 -13.13
CA GLU A 47 1.47 -12.78 -14.47
C GLU A 47 0.68 -11.46 -14.56
N ILE A 48 -0.19 -11.21 -13.59
CA ILE A 48 -1.01 -10.00 -13.52
C ILE A 48 -0.12 -8.77 -13.31
N LEU A 49 0.87 -8.84 -12.42
CA LEU A 49 1.82 -7.74 -12.19
C LEU A 49 2.53 -7.34 -13.49
N LYS A 50 3.00 -8.32 -14.27
CA LYS A 50 3.63 -8.08 -15.58
C LYS A 50 2.69 -7.41 -16.57
N VAL A 51 1.40 -7.75 -16.56
CA VAL A 51 0.39 -7.11 -17.43
C VAL A 51 0.15 -5.67 -16.98
N LEU A 52 -0.05 -5.43 -15.69
CA LEU A 52 -0.27 -4.08 -15.14
C LEU A 52 0.89 -3.14 -15.46
N ARG A 53 2.14 -3.61 -15.31
CA ARG A 53 3.36 -2.82 -15.60
C ARG A 53 3.52 -2.41 -17.07
N LYS A 54 2.81 -3.05 -18.00
CA LYS A 54 2.79 -2.64 -19.42
C LYS A 54 1.86 -1.46 -19.69
N THR A 55 0.92 -1.18 -18.79
CA THR A 55 0.00 -0.05 -18.92
C THR A 55 0.66 1.25 -18.48
N GLU A 56 0.16 2.39 -18.97
CA GLU A 56 0.71 3.68 -18.59
C GLU A 56 0.57 3.99 -17.10
N GLY A 57 -0.62 3.72 -16.53
CA GLY A 57 -0.90 3.94 -15.10
C GLY A 57 -0.29 2.90 -14.17
N GLY A 58 0.04 1.71 -14.67
CA GLY A 58 0.52 0.58 -13.87
C GLY A 58 2.04 0.39 -13.87
N LYS A 59 2.84 1.27 -14.48
CA LYS A 59 4.32 1.14 -14.57
C LYS A 59 4.99 0.85 -13.21
N ASN A 60 4.44 1.41 -12.14
CA ASN A 60 4.93 1.27 -10.76
C ASN A 60 4.09 0.30 -9.92
N ALA A 61 3.24 -0.54 -10.53
CA ALA A 61 2.49 -1.56 -9.80
C ALA A 61 3.47 -2.51 -9.09
N GLU A 62 3.11 -3.00 -7.91
CA GLU A 62 3.94 -3.88 -7.09
C GLU A 62 3.06 -4.84 -6.27
N ILE A 63 3.57 -6.05 -6.02
CA ILE A 63 2.97 -6.97 -5.05
C ILE A 63 3.45 -6.54 -3.66
N ILE A 64 2.58 -5.86 -2.93
CA ILE A 64 2.91 -5.28 -1.62
C ILE A 64 2.65 -6.20 -0.44
N GLY A 65 2.06 -7.39 -0.65
CA GLY A 65 1.64 -8.22 0.46
C GLY A 65 0.88 -9.48 0.06
N GLU A 66 0.34 -10.16 1.06
CA GLU A 66 -0.44 -11.40 0.89
C GLU A 66 -1.52 -11.56 1.97
N ALA A 67 -2.58 -12.30 1.62
CA ALA A 67 -3.58 -12.73 2.58
C ALA A 67 -3.04 -13.91 3.41
N ILE A 68 -3.12 -13.82 4.74
CA ILE A 68 -2.61 -14.82 5.66
C ILE A 68 -3.67 -15.28 6.67
N LYS A 69 -3.50 -16.51 7.17
CA LYS A 69 -4.30 -17.04 8.28
C LYS A 69 -3.81 -16.47 9.61
N ASN A 70 -4.65 -16.54 10.64
CA ASN A 70 -4.32 -16.19 12.03
C ASN A 70 -3.90 -14.73 12.27
N VAL A 71 -4.25 -13.83 11.35
CA VAL A 71 -4.20 -12.38 11.54
C VAL A 71 -5.60 -11.82 11.30
N ASN A 72 -5.99 -10.86 12.13
CA ASN A 72 -7.21 -10.07 11.97
C ASN A 72 -6.79 -8.67 11.50
N GLY A 73 -7.50 -8.13 10.50
CA GLY A 73 -7.18 -6.82 9.92
C GLY A 73 -5.95 -6.83 9.01
N VAL A 74 -5.31 -5.66 8.91
CA VAL A 74 -4.13 -5.42 8.06
C VAL A 74 -2.93 -5.15 8.94
N VAL A 75 -1.84 -5.90 8.72
CA VAL A 75 -0.59 -5.76 9.45
C VAL A 75 0.51 -5.38 8.48
N LEU A 76 1.22 -4.31 8.80
CA LEU A 76 2.38 -3.83 8.07
C LEU A 76 3.66 -4.36 8.72
N LYS A 77 4.48 -5.07 7.94
CA LYS A 77 5.87 -5.36 8.26
C LYS A 77 6.70 -4.14 7.89
N THR A 78 7.26 -3.49 8.92
CA THR A 78 8.03 -2.26 8.75
C THR A 78 9.40 -2.52 8.14
N VAL A 79 10.03 -1.50 7.55
CA VAL A 79 11.39 -1.58 6.98
C VAL A 79 12.42 -2.07 8.01
N VAL A 80 12.25 -1.71 9.29
CA VAL A 80 13.14 -2.14 10.39
C VAL A 80 12.85 -3.54 10.94
N GLY A 81 11.93 -4.29 10.31
CA GLY A 81 11.59 -5.67 10.66
C GLY A 81 10.51 -5.83 11.74
N GLY A 82 10.03 -4.73 12.32
CA GLY A 82 8.88 -4.71 13.23
C GLY A 82 7.55 -4.96 12.50
N ARG A 83 6.47 -5.08 13.27
CA ARG A 83 5.10 -5.21 12.75
C ARG A 83 4.19 -4.20 13.45
N ARG A 84 3.35 -3.49 12.68
CA ARG A 84 2.28 -2.64 13.23
C ARG A 84 0.95 -2.94 12.55
N ILE A 85 -0.15 -2.71 13.26
CA ILE A 85 -1.50 -2.76 12.68
C ILE A 85 -1.70 -1.48 11.87
N ILE A 86 -2.27 -1.60 10.67
CA ILE A 86 -2.80 -0.46 9.94
C ILE A 86 -4.24 -0.27 10.42
N GLU A 87 -4.44 0.76 11.23
CA GLU A 87 -5.78 1.14 11.69
C GLU A 87 -6.57 1.75 10.53
N THR A 88 -7.90 1.62 10.60
CA THR A 88 -8.75 2.34 9.65
C THR A 88 -8.69 3.83 9.97
N PRO A 89 -8.33 4.71 9.03
CA PRO A 89 -8.28 6.14 9.29
C PRO A 89 -9.66 6.64 9.73
N ILE A 90 -9.69 7.54 10.72
CA ILE A 90 -10.94 8.16 11.19
C ILE A 90 -11.54 9.05 10.08
N GLY A 91 -10.69 9.59 9.21
CA GLY A 91 -11.00 10.37 8.01
C GLY A 91 -9.71 10.72 7.28
N ASP A 92 -9.82 11.37 6.11
CA ASP A 92 -8.64 11.83 5.37
C ASP A 92 -7.98 13.02 6.11
N PRO A 93 -6.65 13.01 6.34
CA PRO A 93 -5.95 14.09 7.04
C PRO A 93 -5.90 15.40 6.23
N VAL A 94 -6.14 15.37 4.92
CA VAL A 94 -6.06 16.55 4.06
C VAL A 94 -7.46 17.17 3.89
N PRO A 95 -7.73 18.37 4.44
CA PRO A 95 -9.03 19.00 4.29
C PRO A 95 -9.28 19.35 2.83
N ARG A 96 -10.52 19.08 2.36
CA ARG A 96 -10.97 19.37 0.98
C ARG A 96 -10.21 18.60 -0.11
N ILE A 97 -9.68 17.43 0.22
CA ILE A 97 -9.22 16.47 -0.77
C ILE A 97 -10.42 15.74 -1.37
N CYS A 98 -10.54 15.80 -2.71
CA CYS A 98 -11.66 15.30 -3.52
C CYS A 98 -13.03 15.95 -3.26
#